data_AF-A0A829R280-F1
#
_entry.id   AF-A0A829R280-F1
#
_cell.length_a   1.000
_cell.length_b   1.000
_cell.length_c   1.000
_cell.angle_alpha   90.00
_cell.angle_beta   90.00
_cell.angle_gamma   90.00
#
_symmetry.space_group_name_H-M   'P 1'
#
loop_
_entity.id
_entity.type
_entity.pdbx_description
1 polymer ?
#
loop_
_entity_poly.entity_id
_entity_poly.type
_entity_poly.pdbx_seq_one_letter_code
_entity_poly.pdbx_strand_id
1 'polypeptide(L)'
;MKKFTALFAVLAVILVLGACGSGSKSSSGDSKNKELIVGASSSPHAVILEKAKPILKKKGINLKIVKYNDYVLPNKALDEGDLTANYFQHKPYLELEEKQKGYKFADVGAIHLEPLGIYSKKVKSLKDLKGWRSNFSIQL
;
A
#
# COMPACT_ATOMS: atom_id res chain seq x y z
N MET A 1 46.24 -9.30 -52.29
CA MET A 1 44.79 -9.01 -52.18
C MET A 1 44.05 -9.77 -51.06
N LYS A 2 44.56 -10.89 -50.52
CA LYS A 2 43.88 -11.67 -49.45
C LYS A 2 44.18 -11.23 -48.00
N LYS A 3 45.09 -10.27 -47.80
CA LYS A 3 45.51 -9.79 -46.47
C LYS A 3 44.80 -8.50 -46.02
N PHE A 4 44.13 -7.80 -46.95
CA PHE A 4 43.40 -6.56 -46.66
C PHE A 4 41.91 -6.82 -46.34
N THR A 5 41.37 -7.96 -46.74
CA THR A 5 39.98 -8.35 -46.43
C THR A 5 39.78 -8.73 -44.96
N ALA A 6 40.84 -9.13 -44.26
CA ALA A 6 40.80 -9.44 -42.82
C ALA A 6 40.79 -8.17 -41.94
N LEU A 7 41.34 -7.05 -42.44
CA LEU A 7 41.45 -5.81 -41.66
C LEU A 7 40.13 -5.02 -41.61
N PHE A 8 39.30 -5.14 -42.65
CA PHE A 8 37.98 -4.51 -42.69
C PHE A 8 36.93 -5.21 -41.80
N ALA A 9 37.10 -6.51 -41.54
CA ALA A 9 36.18 -7.28 -40.71
C ALA A 9 36.30 -6.96 -39.21
N VAL A 10 37.48 -6.51 -38.75
CA VAL A 10 37.71 -6.15 -37.34
C VAL A 10 37.17 -4.76 -37.01
N LEU A 11 37.19 -3.83 -37.97
CA LEU A 11 36.69 -2.45 -37.77
C LEU A 11 35.16 -2.38 -37.65
N ALA A 12 34.44 -3.32 -38.26
CA ALA A 12 32.98 -3.40 -38.21
C ALA A 12 32.44 -3.89 -36.84
N VAL A 13 33.22 -4.67 -36.08
CA VAL A 13 32.79 -5.22 -34.78
C VAL A 13 32.89 -4.17 -33.66
N ILE A 14 33.80 -3.21 -33.77
CA ILE A 14 34.00 -2.16 -32.75
C ILE A 14 32.87 -1.11 -32.77
N LEU A 15 32.25 -0.87 -33.93
CA LEU A 15 31.13 0.08 -34.07
C LEU A 15 29.81 -0.42 -33.46
N VAL A 16 29.65 -1.73 -33.27
CA VAL A 16 28.44 -2.32 -32.65
C VAL A 16 28.48 -2.26 -31.12
N LEU A 17 29.67 -2.20 -30.51
CA LEU A 17 29.85 -2.13 -29.05
C LEU A 17 29.80 -0.71 -28.47
N GLY A 18 29.93 0.34 -29.31
CA GLY A 18 29.85 1.75 -28.89
C GLY A 18 28.44 2.32 -28.71
N ALA A 19 27.40 1.59 -29.14
CA ALA A 19 26.01 2.06 -29.14
C ALA A 19 25.25 1.78 -27.82
N CYS A 20 25.90 1.22 -26.80
CA CYS A 20 25.30 1.02 -25.47
C CYS A 20 25.83 2.00 -24.40
N GLY A 21 26.68 2.97 -24.78
CA GLY A 21 27.35 3.90 -23.83
C GLY A 21 26.76 5.31 -23.73
N SER A 22 25.77 5.67 -24.56
CA SER A 22 25.19 7.02 -24.57
C SER A 22 23.86 7.05 -23.85
N GLY A 23 23.93 7.10 -22.52
CA GLY A 23 22.74 7.11 -21.67
C GLY A 23 22.94 7.78 -20.32
N SER A 24 23.94 8.66 -20.16
CA SER A 24 24.02 9.57 -19.01
C SER A 24 22.96 10.65 -19.15
N LYS A 25 21.70 10.24 -18.95
CA LYS A 25 20.57 11.11 -18.70
C LYS A 25 20.86 11.77 -17.35
N SER A 26 21.49 12.94 -17.41
CA SER A 26 21.56 13.88 -16.31
C SER A 26 20.13 14.08 -15.80
N SER A 27 19.80 13.48 -14.66
CA SER A 27 18.54 13.69 -13.98
C SER A 27 18.61 15.08 -13.34
N SER A 28 18.44 16.09 -14.18
CA SER A 28 18.04 17.44 -13.81
C SER A 28 16.91 17.32 -12.78
N GLY A 29 17.11 17.99 -11.64
CA GLY A 29 16.23 17.98 -10.49
C GLY A 29 14.80 18.32 -10.88
N ASP A 30 14.00 17.28 -11.03
CA ASP A 30 12.58 17.40 -11.28
C ASP A 30 11.94 17.32 -9.89
N SER A 31 11.44 18.46 -9.41
CA SER A 31 10.52 18.52 -8.27
C SER A 31 9.24 17.80 -8.65
N LYS A 32 9.32 16.48 -8.85
CA LYS A 32 8.18 15.61 -9.09
C LYS A 32 7.39 15.61 -7.80
N ASN A 33 6.23 16.28 -7.82
CA ASN A 33 5.19 16.03 -6.83
C ASN A 33 5.09 14.52 -6.63
N LYS A 34 5.43 14.04 -5.43
CA LYS A 34 5.38 12.61 -5.14
C LYS A 34 3.90 12.24 -5.02
N GLU A 35 3.42 11.41 -5.93
CA GLU A 35 2.07 10.86 -5.81
C GLU A 35 2.07 9.79 -4.72
N LEU A 36 1.12 9.90 -3.80
CA LEU A 36 0.90 8.96 -2.71
C LEU A 36 -0.52 8.42 -2.87
N ILE A 37 -0.65 7.15 -3.27
CA ILE A 37 -1.94 6.49 -3.48
C ILE A 37 -2.26 5.66 -2.23
N VAL A 38 -3.30 6.04 -1.49
CA VAL A 38 -3.67 5.38 -0.23
C VAL A 38 -5.04 4.73 -0.34
N GLY A 39 -5.09 3.41 -0.14
CA GLY A 39 -6.33 2.67 0.04
C GLY A 39 -6.86 2.82 1.47
N ALA A 40 -8.11 3.21 1.65
CA ALA A 40 -8.67 3.44 2.98
C ALA A 40 -10.14 3.05 3.06
N SER A 41 -10.60 2.64 4.25
CA SER A 41 -12.04 2.49 4.47
C SER A 41 -12.75 3.84 4.37
N SER A 42 -13.98 3.83 3.83
CA SER A 42 -14.76 5.04 3.58
C SER A 42 -14.92 5.95 4.82
N SER A 43 -15.04 5.38 6.01
CA SER A 43 -15.08 6.09 7.29
C SER A 43 -14.40 5.25 8.40
N PRO A 44 -13.73 5.87 9.39
CA PRO A 44 -13.33 7.27 9.45
C PRO A 44 -12.08 7.59 8.60
N HIS A 45 -11.39 6.57 8.10
CA HIS A 45 -10.05 6.64 7.51
C HIS A 45 -9.94 7.62 6.33
N ALA A 46 -10.78 7.49 5.30
CA ALA A 46 -10.76 8.39 4.16
C ALA A 46 -11.09 9.84 4.57
N VAL A 47 -11.98 10.04 5.55
CA VAL A 47 -12.33 11.38 6.06
C VAL A 47 -11.11 12.05 6.71
N ILE A 48 -10.33 11.30 7.47
CA ILE A 48 -9.07 11.77 8.07
C ILE A 48 -8.06 12.12 6.96
N LEU A 49 -7.91 11.26 5.96
CA LEU A 49 -7.01 11.50 4.83
C LEU A 49 -7.39 12.75 4.01
N GLU A 50 -8.68 13.02 3.82
CA GLU A 50 -9.13 14.26 3.15
C GLU A 50 -8.71 15.51 3.93
N LYS A 51 -8.67 15.45 5.27
CA LYS A 51 -8.12 16.55 6.09
C LYS A 51 -6.59 16.65 6.00
N ALA A 52 -5.90 15.54 5.80
CA ALA A 52 -4.44 15.51 5.63
C ALA A 52 -3.99 15.98 4.23
N LYS A 53 -4.82 15.81 3.21
CA LYS A 53 -4.53 16.16 1.81
C LYS A 53 -3.96 17.58 1.59
N PRO A 54 -4.54 18.68 2.12
CA PRO A 54 -3.95 20.01 1.97
C PRO A 54 -2.60 20.17 2.69
N ILE A 55 -2.38 19.45 3.79
CA ILE A 55 -1.11 19.47 4.55
C ILE A 55 -0.01 18.80 3.72
N LEU A 56 -0.32 17.65 3.12
CA LEU A 56 0.60 16.94 2.23
C LEU A 56 0.88 17.72 0.94
N LYS A 57 -0.13 18.39 0.36
CA LYS A 57 0.04 19.23 -0.83
C LYS A 57 1.03 20.37 -0.59
N LYS A 58 1.01 21.01 0.59
CA LYS A 58 2.00 22.03 0.99
C LYS A 58 3.43 21.48 1.09
N LYS A 59 3.57 20.16 1.27
CA LYS A 59 4.87 19.45 1.31
C LYS A 59 5.27 18.84 -0.04
N GLY A 60 4.57 19.17 -1.14
CA GLY A 60 4.85 18.62 -2.46
C GLY A 60 4.42 17.15 -2.64
N ILE A 61 3.47 16.67 -1.83
CA ILE A 61 2.91 15.32 -1.92
C ILE A 61 1.48 15.40 -2.42
N ASN A 62 1.20 14.73 -3.53
CA ASN A 62 -0.16 14.64 -4.08
C ASN A 62 -0.83 13.37 -3.55
N LEU A 63 -1.74 13.51 -2.59
CA LEU A 63 -2.48 12.39 -2.00
C LEU A 63 -3.71 12.04 -2.87
N LYS A 64 -3.72 10.81 -3.41
CA LYS A 64 -4.87 10.16 -4.03
C LYS A 64 -5.45 9.13 -3.06
N ILE A 65 -6.76 9.22 -2.78
CA ILE A 65 -7.45 8.35 -1.83
C ILE A 65 -8.32 7.38 -2.63
N VAL A 66 -8.13 6.08 -2.43
CA VAL A 66 -8.96 5.00 -2.98
C VAL A 66 -9.81 4.45 -1.85
N LYS A 67 -11.14 4.56 -1.97
CA LYS A 67 -12.06 4.14 -0.91
C LYS A 67 -12.44 2.68 -1.10
N TYR A 68 -12.36 1.90 -0.02
CA TYR A 68 -12.80 0.51 0.04
C TYR A 68 -13.92 0.35 1.06
N ASN A 69 -14.76 -0.67 0.83
CA ASN A 69 -15.89 -1.03 1.71
C ASN A 69 -15.72 -2.44 2.33
N ASP A 70 -14.55 -3.04 2.16
CA ASP A 70 -14.16 -4.35 2.69
C ASP A 70 -12.71 -4.30 3.22
N TYR A 71 -12.28 -5.39 3.86
CA TYR A 71 -10.98 -5.49 4.55
C TYR A 71 -9.97 -6.38 3.82
N VAL A 72 -10.33 -6.97 2.67
CA VAL A 72 -9.45 -7.89 1.94
C VAL A 72 -8.75 -7.16 0.80
N LEU A 73 -9.50 -6.40 0.00
CA LEU A 73 -8.98 -5.71 -1.18
C LEU A 73 -7.89 -4.68 -0.88
N PRO A 74 -7.89 -3.91 0.23
CA PRO A 74 -6.83 -2.93 0.50
C PRO A 74 -5.43 -3.55 0.66
N ASN A 75 -5.32 -4.75 1.25
CA ASN A 75 -4.04 -5.46 1.37
C ASN A 75 -3.62 -6.07 0.03
N LYS A 76 -4.56 -6.68 -0.70
CA LYS A 76 -4.29 -7.23 -2.04
C LYS A 76 -3.79 -6.17 -3.01
N ALA A 77 -4.46 -5.02 -3.07
CA ALA A 77 -4.07 -3.91 -3.94
C ALA A 77 -2.72 -3.28 -3.55
N LEU A 78 -2.34 -3.33 -2.27
CA LEU A 78 -1.00 -2.91 -1.82
C LEU A 78 0.08 -3.90 -2.29
N ASP A 79 -0.18 -5.21 -2.16
CA ASP A 79 0.73 -6.27 -2.61
C ASP A 79 0.93 -6.26 -4.14
N GLU A 80 -0.13 -5.97 -4.89
CA GLU A 80 -0.11 -5.85 -6.36
C GLU A 80 0.54 -4.55 -6.85
N GLY A 81 0.84 -3.60 -5.96
CA GLY A 81 1.49 -2.33 -6.28
C GLY A 81 0.56 -1.23 -6.79
N ASP A 82 -0.76 -1.46 -6.76
CA ASP A 82 -1.78 -0.45 -7.12
C ASP A 82 -1.86 0.68 -6.09
N LEU A 83 -1.46 0.40 -4.85
CA LEU A 83 -1.40 1.35 -3.74
C LEU A 83 0.04 1.56 -3.27
N THR A 84 0.33 2.76 -2.79
CA THR A 84 1.60 3.05 -2.09
C THR A 84 1.51 2.68 -0.61
N ALA A 85 0.32 2.81 -0.02
CA ALA A 85 0.03 2.44 1.36
C ALA A 85 -1.46 2.14 1.52
N ASN A 86 -1.84 1.53 2.64
CA ASN A 86 -3.24 1.48 3.06
C ASN A 86 -3.42 2.00 4.48
N TYR A 87 -4.65 2.42 4.80
CA TYR A 87 -5.04 2.95 6.10
C TYR A 87 -6.46 2.48 6.43
N PHE A 88 -6.55 1.31 7.07
CA PHE A 88 -7.82 0.68 7.44
C PHE A 88 -7.74 -0.34 8.59
N GLN A 89 -6.54 -0.83 8.90
CA GLN A 89 -6.34 -2.00 9.75
C GLN A 89 -5.55 -1.68 11.02
N HIS A 90 -5.70 -2.56 12.02
CA HIS A 90 -4.90 -2.58 13.23
C HIS A 90 -3.81 -3.66 13.16
N LYS A 91 -2.76 -3.51 13.98
CA LYS A 91 -1.58 -4.40 13.99
C LYS A 91 -1.89 -5.91 14.07
N PRO A 92 -2.80 -6.41 14.95
CA PRO A 92 -3.11 -7.83 14.99
C PRO A 92 -3.71 -8.41 13.69
N TYR A 93 -4.41 -7.57 12.90
CA TYR A 93 -4.98 -8.00 11.62
C TYR A 93 -3.88 -8.09 10.57
N LEU A 94 -2.97 -7.11 10.55
CA LEU A 94 -1.80 -7.12 9.68
C LEU A 94 -0.94 -8.37 9.93
N GLU A 95 -0.58 -8.65 11.19
CA GLU A 95 0.25 -9.82 11.55
C GLU A 95 -0.42 -11.15 11.13
N LEU A 96 -1.74 -11.24 11.23
CA LEU A 96 -2.50 -12.40 10.78
C LEU A 96 -2.43 -12.54 9.25
N GLU A 97 -2.65 -11.45 8.51
CA GLU A 97 -2.63 -11.43 7.05
C GLU A 97 -1.22 -11.73 6.51
N GLU A 98 -0.16 -11.20 7.13
CA GLU A 98 1.23 -11.54 6.80
C GLU A 98 1.49 -13.03 7.01
N LYS A 99 1.02 -13.60 8.14
CA LYS A 99 1.17 -15.04 8.42
C LYS A 99 0.40 -15.92 7.44
N GLN A 100 -0.81 -15.53 7.05
CA GLN A 100 -1.71 -16.36 6.24
C GLN A 100 -1.46 -16.22 4.74
N LYS A 101 -1.11 -15.02 4.28
CA LYS A 101 -1.02 -14.68 2.84
C LYS A 101 0.40 -14.35 2.39
N GLY A 102 1.35 -14.23 3.32
CA GLY A 102 2.76 -14.00 3.00
C GLY A 102 3.08 -12.56 2.60
N TYR A 103 2.18 -11.60 2.91
CA TYR A 103 2.44 -10.19 2.68
C TYR A 103 3.71 -9.73 3.41
N LYS A 104 4.43 -8.79 2.80
CA LYS A 104 5.67 -8.21 3.33
C LYS A 104 5.49 -6.71 3.51
N PHE A 105 4.62 -6.33 4.42
CA PHE A 105 4.32 -4.93 4.65
C PHE A 105 5.13 -4.39 5.82
N ALA A 106 5.18 -3.06 5.92
CA ALA A 106 5.73 -2.39 7.08
C ALA A 106 4.59 -1.65 7.79
N ASP A 107 4.54 -1.77 9.11
CA ASP A 107 3.74 -0.88 9.95
C ASP A 107 4.48 0.47 10.07
N VAL A 108 3.89 1.51 9.48
CA VAL A 108 4.47 2.86 9.41
C VAL A 108 3.97 3.79 10.51
N GLY A 109 3.09 3.33 11.40
CA GLY A 109 2.68 4.08 12.59
C GLY A 109 1.24 3.87 13.02
N ALA A 110 1.03 3.97 14.34
CA ALA A 110 -0.29 4.00 14.95
C ALA A 110 -0.92 5.40 14.81
N ILE A 111 -2.07 5.49 14.14
CA ILE A 111 -2.72 6.76 13.81
C ILE A 111 -3.91 7.07 14.73
N HIS A 112 -4.80 6.09 14.94
CA HIS A 112 -5.99 6.24 15.78
C HIS A 112 -6.43 4.88 16.36
N LEU A 113 -7.37 4.93 17.31
CA LEU A 113 -7.98 3.78 17.92
C LEU A 113 -9.50 3.89 17.80
N GLU A 114 -10.15 2.80 17.40
CA GLU A 114 -11.61 2.68 17.33
C GLU A 114 -12.09 1.68 18.40
N PRO A 115 -12.67 2.15 19.52
CA PRO A 115 -13.19 1.25 20.55
C PRO A 115 -14.33 0.38 20.01
N LEU A 116 -14.22 -0.94 20.21
CA LEU A 116 -15.29 -1.86 19.85
C LEU A 116 -16.50 -1.67 20.75
N GLY A 117 -17.66 -1.49 20.14
CA GLY A 117 -18.94 -1.33 20.83
C GLY A 117 -19.88 -2.50 20.57
N ILE A 118 -20.67 -2.87 21.58
CA ILE A 118 -21.79 -3.79 21.45
C ILE A 118 -23.06 -2.96 21.27
N TYR A 119 -23.81 -3.21 20.20
CA TYR A 119 -25.04 -2.49 19.88
C TYR A 119 -26.22 -3.44 19.78
N SER A 120 -27.40 -2.98 20.20
CA SER A 120 -28.63 -3.75 20.08
C SER A 120 -29.79 -2.86 19.65
N LYS A 121 -30.63 -3.39 18.76
CA LYS A 121 -31.93 -2.79 18.42
C LYS A 121 -33.05 -3.20 19.39
N LYS A 122 -32.81 -4.19 20.26
CA LYS A 122 -33.84 -4.85 21.08
C LYS A 122 -33.70 -4.61 22.57
N VAL A 123 -32.48 -4.63 23.08
CA VAL A 123 -32.19 -4.50 24.51
C VAL A 123 -31.42 -3.22 24.78
N LYS A 124 -31.72 -2.56 25.90
CA LYS A 124 -31.09 -1.28 26.27
C LYS A 124 -29.87 -1.47 27.17
N SER A 125 -29.76 -2.63 27.82
CA SER A 125 -28.61 -2.96 28.65
C SER A 125 -28.21 -4.42 28.47
N LEU A 126 -26.96 -4.75 28.82
CA LEU A 126 -26.48 -6.13 28.85
C LEU A 126 -27.27 -7.00 29.85
N LYS A 127 -27.88 -6.40 30.88
CA LYS A 127 -28.70 -7.12 31.87
C LYS A 127 -30.00 -7.65 31.28
N ASP A 128 -30.50 -7.04 30.21
CA ASP A 128 -31.76 -7.41 29.56
C ASP A 128 -31.57 -8.55 28.53
N LEU A 129 -30.34 -9.02 28.33
CA LEU A 129 -30.04 -10.16 27.46
C LEU A 129 -30.56 -11.47 28.08
N LYS A 130 -31.74 -11.91 27.64
CA LYS A 130 -32.30 -13.22 28.02
C LYS A 130 -31.65 -14.33 27.18
N GLY A 131 -31.16 -15.39 27.84
CA GLY A 131 -30.74 -16.64 27.18
C GLY A 131 -29.27 -16.76 26.76
N TRP A 132 -28.39 -15.81 27.07
CA TRP A 132 -26.96 -15.94 26.75
C TRP A 132 -26.26 -17.04 27.56
N ARG A 133 -26.63 -17.23 28.83
CA ARG A 133 -25.87 -18.06 29.79
C ARG A 133 -26.13 -19.58 29.67
N SER A 134 -27.07 -20.03 28.85
CA SER A 134 -27.46 -21.45 28.82
C SER A 134 -26.65 -22.33 27.86
N ASN A 135 -25.88 -21.78 26.92
CA ASN A 135 -25.19 -22.58 25.88
C ASN A 135 -23.67 -22.29 25.72
N PHE A 136 -23.06 -21.44 26.55
CA PHE A 136 -21.62 -21.21 26.52
C PHE A 136 -20.93 -21.98 27.64
N SER A 137 -20.57 -23.24 27.34
CA SER A 137 -19.54 -23.96 28.10
C SER A 137 -18.19 -23.59 27.48
N ILE A 138 -17.48 -22.64 28.07
CA ILE A 138 -16.05 -22.48 27.82
C ILE A 138 -15.39 -23.62 28.60
N GLN A 139 -15.03 -24.70 27.92
CA GLN A 139 -13.99 -25.60 28.41
C GLN A 139 -12.68 -24.82 28.32
N LEU A 140 -12.18 -24.41 29.48
CA LEU A 140 -10.78 -24.08 29.68
C LEU A 140 -9.95 -25.36 29.60
#